data_AF-A0A6A7LW60-F1
#
_entry.id   AF-A0A6A7LW60-F1
#
_cell.length_a   1.000
_cell.length_b   1.000
_cell.length_c   1.000
_cell.angle_alpha   90.00
_cell.angle_beta   90.00
_cell.angle_gamma   90.00
#
_symmetry.space_group_name_H-M   'P 1'
#
loop_
_entity.id
_entity.type
_entity.pdbx_description
1 polymer ?
#
loop_
_entity_poly.entity_id
_entity_poly.type
_entity_poly.pdbx_seq_one_letter_code
_entity_poly.pdbx_strand_id
1 'polypeptide(L)'
;MRTRAQAGRLQLPAVMTVGLILISACAGAPTATDEVGIGDSDDGGDSTAPGDEDDSADRLEELYAELEGLDREERRERLIEIAREEEPLDLYASTNPDDAEALASRFNELTGLEISHYRANASAIRNRLLQESSAGFAGADAVVMDGTEMALIDDEGMLLPLQSPYLEDFPDQAVFDNWAAGSSNVYIAVWNTDRLSLQDAPKTWEDVLAFDGEWGIEIGDYDWFATLVKEYFMDELGLSEEEAVDRFREGAQNATPIDGHTLLVEMLTAGEFDVVSSAYHHRVRTVVEEGAPISWDAPAPVEPVVVRPSGIGIARGPSPGPRGTT
;
A
#
# COMPACT_ATOMS: atom_id res chain seq x y z
N MET A 1 36.30 -23.73 9.75
CA MET A 1 36.07 -22.51 8.96
C MET A 1 34.65 -22.07 9.25
N ARG A 2 34.47 -20.95 9.97
CA ARG A 2 33.17 -20.37 10.29
C ARG A 2 32.92 -19.24 9.32
N THR A 3 31.92 -19.38 8.45
CA THR A 3 31.49 -18.31 7.55
C THR A 3 30.39 -17.53 8.28
N ARG A 4 30.69 -16.28 8.64
CA ARG A 4 29.69 -15.32 9.13
C ARG A 4 28.78 -14.97 7.96
N ALA A 5 27.49 -15.25 8.07
CA ALA A 5 26.49 -14.62 7.23
C ALA A 5 26.39 -13.13 7.61
N GLN A 6 26.61 -12.26 6.63
CA GLN A 6 26.31 -10.84 6.75
C GLN A 6 24.78 -10.69 6.80
N ALA A 7 24.27 -10.19 7.91
CA ALA A 7 22.92 -9.65 7.99
C ALA A 7 22.85 -8.43 7.05
N GLY A 8 22.10 -8.55 5.96
CA GLY A 8 21.75 -7.42 5.11
C GLY A 8 20.90 -6.45 5.93
N ARG A 9 21.40 -5.23 6.12
CA ARG A 9 20.59 -4.11 6.60
C ARG A 9 19.50 -3.88 5.56
N LEU A 10 18.24 -4.11 5.92
CA LEU A 10 17.10 -3.62 5.16
C LEU A 10 17.25 -2.09 5.07
N GLN A 11 17.54 -1.60 3.88
CA GLN A 11 17.74 -0.17 3.66
C GLN A 11 16.37 0.51 3.71
N LEU A 12 16.12 1.26 4.78
CA LEU A 12 14.96 2.14 4.97
C LEU A 12 14.96 3.52 4.21
N PRO A 13 15.97 3.94 3.39
CA PRO A 13 15.97 5.30 2.86
C PRO A 13 15.00 5.52 1.69
N ALA A 14 14.58 4.47 0.97
CA ALA A 14 13.80 4.58 -0.26
C ALA A 14 12.35 5.07 -0.04
N VAL A 15 11.65 4.53 0.96
CA VAL A 15 10.24 4.88 1.26
C VAL A 15 10.10 6.35 1.68
N MET A 16 11.12 6.92 2.35
CA MET A 16 11.06 8.29 2.86
C MET A 16 11.37 9.37 1.83
N THR A 17 12.04 9.05 0.72
CA THR A 17 12.31 10.06 -0.32
C THR A 17 11.22 10.15 -1.37
N VAL A 18 10.44 9.08 -1.60
CA VAL A 18 9.17 9.22 -2.34
C VAL A 18 8.24 10.18 -1.59
N GLY A 19 8.19 10.08 -0.25
CA GLY A 19 7.51 11.03 0.66
C GLY A 19 7.84 12.52 0.45
N LEU A 20 9.02 12.83 -0.08
CA LEU A 20 9.53 14.19 -0.24
C LEU A 20 9.27 14.83 -1.61
N ILE A 21 9.14 14.00 -2.65
CA ILE A 21 8.76 14.48 -3.99
C ILE A 21 7.29 14.97 -3.98
N LEU A 22 6.50 14.46 -3.04
CA LEU A 22 5.06 14.67 -2.93
C LEU A 22 4.66 16.10 -2.50
N ILE A 23 5.54 16.87 -1.87
CA ILE A 23 5.17 18.14 -1.21
C ILE A 23 5.42 19.37 -2.09
N SER A 24 6.10 19.24 -3.23
CA SER A 24 6.47 20.42 -4.04
C SER A 24 5.61 20.60 -5.30
N ALA A 25 4.60 19.74 -5.54
CA ALA A 25 3.69 19.86 -6.68
C ALA A 25 2.37 20.62 -6.36
N CYS A 26 2.08 20.88 -5.08
CA CYS A 26 0.76 21.32 -4.61
C CYS A 26 0.76 22.71 -3.96
N ALA A 27 1.41 23.71 -4.55
CA ALA A 27 1.39 25.06 -3.99
C ALA A 27 -0.03 25.67 -3.90
N GLY A 28 -0.57 25.83 -2.69
CA GLY A 28 -1.38 27.00 -2.31
C GLY A 28 -2.70 26.77 -1.54
N ALA A 29 -2.69 27.13 -0.25
CA ALA A 29 -3.89 27.57 0.48
C ALA A 29 -3.53 28.63 1.55
N PRO A 30 -4.26 29.76 1.63
CA PRO A 30 -4.28 30.57 2.83
C PRO A 30 -5.53 30.29 3.67
N THR A 31 -5.29 30.15 4.97
CA THR A 31 -6.25 30.13 6.08
C THR A 31 -7.02 31.46 6.20
N ALA A 32 -8.35 31.43 6.44
CA ALA A 32 -9.02 32.45 7.28
C ALA A 32 -10.44 32.04 7.70
N THR A 33 -10.68 32.26 9.00
CA THR A 33 -11.90 32.19 9.79
C THR A 33 -12.87 33.37 9.56
N ASP A 34 -14.17 33.08 9.69
CA ASP A 34 -15.35 33.92 10.03
C ASP A 34 -15.72 35.14 9.15
N GLU A 35 -16.93 35.10 8.54
CA GLU A 35 -18.15 35.83 8.95
C GLU A 35 -19.20 35.82 7.81
N VAL A 36 -20.41 35.35 8.10
CA VAL A 36 -21.55 35.32 7.15
C VAL A 36 -22.15 36.72 6.98
N GLY A 37 -21.90 37.33 5.83
CA GLY A 37 -22.62 38.50 5.32
C GLY A 37 -23.55 38.11 4.17
N ILE A 38 -24.86 38.22 4.39
CA ILE A 38 -25.92 37.96 3.40
C ILE A 38 -25.92 39.06 2.32
N GLY A 39 -25.87 38.67 1.05
CA GLY A 39 -26.06 39.57 -0.10
C GLY A 39 -26.43 38.82 -1.37
N ASP A 40 -27.71 38.84 -1.70
CA ASP A 40 -28.35 38.34 -2.92
C ASP A 40 -28.21 39.35 -4.08
N SER A 41 -27.83 38.90 -5.30
CA SER A 41 -28.42 39.28 -6.60
C SER A 41 -27.56 38.88 -7.82
N ASP A 42 -28.06 37.89 -8.55
CA ASP A 42 -28.37 37.86 -10.00
C ASP A 42 -27.57 38.79 -10.96
N ASP A 43 -26.82 38.22 -11.91
CA ASP A 43 -27.01 38.52 -13.34
C ASP A 43 -26.35 37.47 -14.24
N GLY A 44 -27.00 37.17 -15.36
CA GLY A 44 -26.60 36.17 -16.34
C GLY A 44 -25.40 36.62 -17.19
N GLY A 45 -24.41 35.74 -17.29
CA GLY A 45 -23.29 35.86 -18.20
C GLY A 45 -22.93 34.49 -18.75
N ASP A 46 -22.91 34.38 -20.07
CA ASP A 46 -22.37 33.30 -20.88
C ASP A 46 -21.11 32.69 -20.23
N SER A 47 -21.21 31.50 -19.63
CA SER A 47 -20.03 30.76 -19.12
C SER A 47 -19.78 29.54 -19.99
N THR A 48 -19.04 29.75 -21.08
CA THR A 48 -17.99 28.78 -21.37
C THR A 48 -16.98 28.90 -20.24
N ALA A 49 -17.16 28.08 -19.19
CA ALA A 49 -16.14 27.92 -18.16
C ALA A 49 -14.81 27.62 -18.86
N PRO A 50 -13.76 28.42 -18.64
CA PRO A 50 -12.44 28.06 -19.12
C PRO A 50 -12.08 26.76 -18.40
N GLY A 51 -11.80 25.71 -19.17
CA GLY A 51 -11.39 24.43 -18.63
C GLY A 51 -10.17 24.65 -17.73
N ASP A 52 -10.26 24.12 -16.52
CA ASP A 52 -9.17 24.02 -15.57
C ASP A 52 -8.01 23.27 -16.24
N GLU A 53 -6.99 24.01 -16.65
CA GLU A 53 -5.71 23.41 -17.05
C GLU A 53 -5.10 22.75 -15.81
N ASP A 54 -4.71 21.49 -15.95
CA ASP A 54 -4.12 20.68 -14.88
C ASP A 54 -2.68 21.14 -14.57
N ASP A 55 -2.59 22.24 -13.82
CA ASP A 55 -1.34 22.89 -13.37
C ASP A 55 -0.49 21.97 -12.47
N SER A 56 -1.06 20.88 -11.93
CA SER A 56 -0.31 19.96 -11.06
C SER A 56 0.81 19.22 -11.80
N ALA A 57 0.57 18.85 -13.06
CA ALA A 57 1.57 18.21 -13.91
C ALA A 57 2.67 19.20 -14.33
N ASP A 58 2.28 20.42 -14.69
CA ASP A 58 3.21 21.48 -15.10
C ASP A 58 4.13 21.88 -13.94
N ARG A 59 3.58 22.06 -12.74
CA ARG A 59 4.37 22.33 -11.51
C ARG A 59 5.33 21.20 -11.17
N LEU A 60 4.89 19.95 -11.32
CA LEU A 60 5.75 18.81 -11.08
C LEU A 60 6.88 18.74 -12.10
N GLU A 61 6.63 19.08 -13.37
CA GLU A 61 7.66 19.17 -14.39
C GLU A 61 8.68 20.27 -14.08
N GLU A 62 8.22 21.46 -13.68
CA GLU A 62 9.10 22.56 -13.24
C GLU A 62 9.96 22.17 -12.03
N LEU A 63 9.37 21.49 -11.04
CA LEU A 63 10.10 20.95 -9.91
C LEU A 63 11.16 19.94 -10.35
N TYR A 64 10.82 19.00 -11.23
CA TYR A 64 11.79 18.01 -11.70
C TYR A 64 12.94 18.65 -12.47
N ALA A 65 12.67 19.69 -13.26
CA ALA A 65 13.72 20.47 -13.92
C ALA A 65 14.61 21.20 -12.91
N GLU A 66 14.06 21.75 -11.82
CA GLU A 66 14.85 22.39 -10.77
C GLU A 66 15.78 21.40 -10.05
N LEU A 67 15.31 20.18 -9.83
CA LEU A 67 16.06 19.14 -9.15
C LEU A 67 17.03 18.37 -10.06
N GLU A 68 17.07 18.70 -11.36
CA GLU A 68 17.92 18.02 -12.34
C GLU A 68 19.41 18.24 -12.00
N GLY A 69 20.18 17.14 -11.96
CA GLY A 69 21.62 17.18 -11.72
C GLY A 69 22.05 17.30 -10.25
N LEU A 70 21.12 17.47 -9.31
CA LEU A 70 21.40 17.35 -7.88
C LEU A 70 21.69 15.90 -7.50
N ASP A 71 22.62 15.68 -6.57
CA ASP A 71 22.80 14.35 -5.99
C ASP A 71 21.64 13.97 -5.04
N ARG A 72 21.64 12.73 -4.54
CA ARG A 72 20.53 12.22 -3.72
C ARG A 72 20.34 13.00 -2.41
N GLU A 73 21.42 13.48 -1.78
CA GLU A 73 21.35 14.21 -0.52
C GLU A 73 20.93 15.67 -0.78
N GLU A 74 21.54 16.32 -1.77
CA GLU A 74 21.19 17.68 -2.21
C GLU A 74 19.71 17.76 -2.66
N ARG A 75 19.26 16.80 -3.48
CA ARG A 75 17.86 16.70 -3.92
C ARG A 75 16.92 16.55 -2.72
N ARG A 76 17.26 15.69 -1.77
CA ARG A 76 16.46 15.49 -0.55
C ARG A 76 16.38 16.75 0.28
N GLU A 77 17.49 17.44 0.52
CA GLU A 77 17.49 18.70 1.28
C GLU A 77 16.68 19.78 0.58
N ARG A 78 16.80 19.89 -0.74
CA ARG A 78 16.03 20.86 -1.54
C ARG A 78 14.53 20.58 -1.47
N LEU A 79 14.11 19.32 -1.61
CA LEU A 79 12.72 18.92 -1.45
C LEU A 79 12.19 19.23 -0.04
N ILE A 80 12.99 18.99 1.01
CA ILE A 80 12.60 19.33 2.39
C ILE A 80 12.43 20.86 2.54
N GLU A 81 13.32 21.65 1.94
CA GLU A 81 13.24 23.11 1.99
C GLU A 81 11.96 23.63 1.34
N ILE A 82 11.65 23.18 0.12
CA ILE A 82 10.43 23.56 -0.58
C ILE A 82 9.20 23.14 0.22
N ALA A 83 9.21 21.92 0.73
CA ALA A 83 8.12 21.35 1.51
C ALA A 83 7.80 22.08 2.82
N ARG A 84 8.78 22.78 3.42
CA ARG A 84 8.57 23.53 4.67
C ARG A 84 7.75 24.80 4.48
N GLU A 85 7.63 25.27 3.25
CA GLU A 85 6.80 26.44 2.93
C GLU A 85 5.31 26.07 2.83
N GLU A 86 4.99 24.77 2.86
CA GLU A 86 3.64 24.22 2.70
C GLU A 86 3.08 23.64 4.00
N GLU A 87 1.74 23.57 4.07
CA GLU A 87 0.96 22.94 5.15
C GLU A 87 1.09 21.39 5.10
N PRO A 88 0.69 20.62 6.14
CA PRO A 88 1.12 19.22 6.28
C PRO A 88 0.77 18.35 5.06
N LEU A 89 1.67 17.44 4.70
CA LEU A 89 1.48 16.46 3.61
C LEU A 89 0.21 15.63 3.88
N ASP A 90 -0.76 15.68 2.98
CA ASP A 90 -1.97 14.84 3.04
C ASP A 90 -1.71 13.48 2.35
N LEU A 91 -1.60 12.43 3.17
CA LEU A 91 -1.37 11.05 2.74
C LEU A 91 -2.65 10.22 2.89
N TYR A 92 -3.14 9.67 1.78
CA TYR A 92 -4.22 8.70 1.78
C TYR A 92 -3.62 7.30 1.71
N ALA A 93 -3.82 6.48 2.74
CA ALA A 93 -3.20 5.17 2.78
C ALA A 93 -4.08 4.07 3.37
N SER A 94 -3.95 2.87 2.78
CA SER A 94 -4.61 1.66 3.28
C SER A 94 -3.77 0.87 4.29
N THR A 95 -2.61 1.43 4.66
CA THR A 95 -1.68 0.88 5.65
C THR A 95 -2.34 0.75 7.03
N ASN A 96 -1.94 -0.27 7.80
CA ASN A 96 -2.38 -0.42 9.19
C ASN A 96 -1.92 0.80 10.02
N PRO A 97 -2.78 1.36 10.90
CA PRO A 97 -2.42 2.45 11.82
C PRO A 97 -1.04 2.34 12.49
N ASP A 98 -0.66 1.17 13.02
CA ASP A 98 0.61 1.03 13.75
C ASP A 98 1.83 1.27 12.82
N ASP A 99 1.78 0.72 11.61
CA ASP A 99 2.82 0.92 10.59
C ASP A 99 2.83 2.36 10.06
N ALA A 100 1.65 2.95 9.89
CA ALA A 100 1.50 4.33 9.43
C ALA A 100 2.03 5.32 10.47
N GLU A 101 1.75 5.12 11.76
CA GLU A 101 2.27 5.95 12.85
C GLU A 101 3.78 5.83 12.97
N ALA A 102 4.33 4.62 12.86
CA ALA A 102 5.77 4.40 12.88
C ALA A 102 6.46 5.11 11.68
N LEU A 103 5.86 5.03 10.49
CA LEU A 103 6.39 5.68 9.29
C LEU A 103 6.31 7.21 9.39
N ALA A 104 5.15 7.75 9.78
CA ALA A 104 4.94 9.19 9.96
C ALA A 104 5.87 9.76 11.02
N SER A 105 6.01 9.09 12.17
CA SER A 105 6.96 9.49 13.22
C SER A 105 8.39 9.54 12.68
N ARG A 106 8.80 8.50 11.94
CA ARG A 106 10.16 8.44 11.40
C ARG A 106 10.40 9.48 10.31
N PHE A 107 9.40 9.76 9.48
CA PHE A 107 9.45 10.81 8.46
C PHE A 107 9.60 12.19 9.10
N ASN A 108 8.79 12.49 10.13
CA ASN A 108 8.87 13.73 10.87
C ASN A 108 10.24 13.92 11.53
N GLU A 109 10.77 12.91 12.21
CA GLU A 109 12.12 12.95 12.80
C GLU A 109 13.22 13.30 11.77
N LEU A 110 13.06 12.86 10.52
CA LEU A 110 14.09 12.96 9.49
C LEU A 110 13.96 14.17 8.57
N THR A 111 12.81 14.83 8.57
CA THR A 111 12.52 15.95 7.65
C THR A 111 12.07 17.21 8.39
N GLY A 112 11.45 17.04 9.56
CA GLY A 112 10.74 18.08 10.29
C GLY A 112 9.35 18.40 9.71
N LEU A 113 8.86 17.60 8.76
CA LEU A 113 7.58 17.78 8.09
C LEU A 113 6.50 16.92 8.76
N GLU A 114 5.29 17.44 8.86
CA GLU A 114 4.14 16.71 9.40
C GLU A 114 3.36 16.00 8.28
N ILE A 115 2.83 14.81 8.59
CA ILE A 115 1.94 14.05 7.70
C ILE A 115 0.55 14.05 8.31
N SER A 116 -0.41 14.60 7.57
CA SER A 116 -1.84 14.38 7.77
C SER A 116 -2.22 13.06 7.11
N HIS A 117 -2.78 12.11 7.87
CA HIS A 117 -3.05 10.76 7.38
C HIS A 117 -4.55 10.48 7.36
N TYR A 118 -5.09 10.20 6.17
CA TYR A 118 -6.42 9.64 6.00
C TYR A 118 -6.32 8.14 5.74
N ARG A 119 -6.78 7.35 6.72
CA ARG A 119 -6.81 5.89 6.64
C ARG A 119 -8.17 5.39 6.21
N ALA A 120 -8.21 4.63 5.12
CA ALA A 120 -9.38 3.85 4.72
C ALA A 120 -8.94 2.59 3.95
N ASN A 121 -9.86 1.67 3.67
CA ASN A 121 -9.57 0.57 2.75
C ASN A 121 -9.34 1.10 1.32
N ALA A 122 -8.53 0.42 0.53
CA ALA A 122 -8.06 0.92 -0.76
C ALA A 122 -9.20 1.31 -1.73
N SER A 123 -10.27 0.51 -1.84
CA SER A 123 -11.41 0.88 -2.69
C SER A 123 -12.18 2.10 -2.20
N ALA A 124 -12.20 2.38 -0.88
CA ALA A 124 -12.80 3.62 -0.36
C ALA A 124 -11.90 4.83 -0.66
N ILE A 125 -10.57 4.66 -0.59
CA ILE A 125 -9.61 5.68 -1.04
C ILE A 125 -9.80 5.97 -2.52
N ARG A 126 -9.83 4.96 -3.40
CA ARG A 126 -10.14 5.14 -4.83
C ARG A 126 -11.43 5.92 -5.05
N ASN A 127 -12.53 5.48 -4.44
CA ASN A 127 -13.82 6.16 -4.59
C ASN A 127 -13.79 7.60 -4.11
N ARG A 128 -12.99 7.90 -3.07
CA ARG A 128 -12.79 9.26 -2.58
C ARG A 128 -11.98 10.09 -3.56
N LEU A 129 -10.84 9.59 -4.04
CA LEU A 129 -10.02 10.27 -5.06
C LEU A 129 -10.85 10.61 -6.31
N LEU A 130 -11.65 9.67 -6.80
CA LEU A 130 -12.56 9.90 -7.93
C LEU A 130 -13.60 11.00 -7.65
N GLN A 131 -14.17 11.02 -6.44
CA GLN A 131 -15.14 12.05 -6.04
C GLN A 131 -14.50 13.42 -5.89
N GLU A 132 -13.31 13.49 -5.27
CA GLU A 132 -12.56 14.72 -5.07
C GLU A 132 -12.10 15.30 -6.41
N SER A 133 -11.53 14.46 -7.29
CA SER A 133 -11.15 14.83 -8.66
C SER A 133 -12.36 15.34 -9.45
N SER A 134 -13.49 14.63 -9.43
CA SER A 134 -14.73 15.06 -10.09
C SER A 134 -15.29 16.38 -9.52
N ALA A 135 -14.96 16.71 -8.28
CA ALA A 135 -15.41 17.93 -7.60
C ALA A 135 -14.42 19.09 -7.72
N GLY A 136 -13.28 18.92 -8.41
CA GLY A 136 -12.24 19.95 -8.46
C GLY A 136 -11.55 20.16 -7.11
N PHE A 137 -11.49 19.15 -6.26
CA PHE A 137 -10.86 19.20 -4.94
C PHE A 137 -9.54 18.41 -4.91
N ALA A 138 -8.45 19.07 -4.53
CA ALA A 138 -7.16 18.43 -4.26
C ALA A 138 -7.12 17.99 -2.79
N GLY A 139 -7.42 16.72 -2.51
CA GLY A 139 -7.55 16.20 -1.15
C GLY A 139 -6.36 15.40 -0.62
N ALA A 140 -5.49 14.91 -1.49
CA ALA A 140 -4.30 14.14 -1.15
C ALA A 140 -3.12 14.62 -1.98
N ASP A 141 -1.93 14.61 -1.41
CA ASP A 141 -0.66 14.77 -2.12
C ASP A 141 -0.11 13.41 -2.54
N ALA A 142 -0.40 12.39 -1.73
CA ALA A 142 0.19 11.06 -1.83
C ALA A 142 -0.84 9.97 -1.60
N VAL A 143 -0.69 8.87 -2.34
CA VAL A 143 -1.52 7.68 -2.18
C VAL A 143 -0.65 6.46 -1.95
N VAL A 144 -0.99 5.66 -0.95
CA VAL A 144 -0.36 4.36 -0.67
C VAL A 144 -1.41 3.27 -0.53
N MET A 145 -1.49 2.38 -1.51
CA MET A 145 -2.47 1.29 -1.56
C MET A 145 -1.83 0.00 -2.10
N ASP A 146 -2.60 -1.09 -2.14
CA ASP A 146 -2.18 -2.28 -2.88
C ASP A 146 -2.00 -1.99 -4.38
N GLY A 147 -1.12 -2.76 -5.03
CA GLY A 147 -0.75 -2.55 -6.43
C GLY A 147 -1.90 -2.65 -7.41
N THR A 148 -2.98 -3.38 -7.08
CA THR A 148 -4.16 -3.47 -7.95
C THR A 148 -4.89 -2.14 -7.97
N GLU A 149 -5.16 -1.58 -6.79
CA GLU A 149 -5.83 -0.29 -6.66
C GLU A 149 -4.95 0.86 -7.19
N MET A 150 -3.62 0.78 -7.00
CA MET A 150 -2.67 1.72 -7.63
C MET A 150 -2.76 1.69 -9.16
N ALA A 151 -2.77 0.49 -9.77
CA ALA A 151 -2.90 0.36 -11.22
C ALA A 151 -4.26 0.88 -11.74
N LEU A 152 -5.35 0.69 -10.98
CA LEU A 152 -6.67 1.20 -11.35
C LEU A 152 -6.72 2.73 -11.33
N ILE A 153 -6.24 3.37 -10.25
CA ILE A 153 -6.24 4.84 -10.19
C ILE A 153 -5.27 5.46 -11.21
N ASP A 154 -4.21 4.74 -11.58
CA ASP A 154 -3.29 5.15 -12.64
C ASP A 154 -3.97 5.16 -14.02
N ASP A 155 -4.72 4.09 -14.35
CA ASP A 155 -5.53 4.01 -15.59
C ASP A 155 -6.64 5.08 -15.62
N GLU A 156 -7.16 5.45 -14.45
CA GLU A 156 -8.11 6.56 -14.28
C GLU A 156 -7.44 7.96 -14.35
N GLY A 157 -6.11 8.03 -14.50
CA GLY A 157 -5.35 9.28 -14.63
C GLY A 157 -5.17 10.05 -13.32
N MET A 158 -5.37 9.39 -12.17
CA MET A 158 -5.32 10.04 -10.85
C MET A 158 -3.90 10.16 -10.28
N LEU A 159 -2.88 9.71 -11.01
CA LEU A 159 -1.48 9.80 -10.59
C LEU A 159 -0.66 10.70 -11.54
N LEU A 160 0.35 11.35 -10.97
CA LEU A 160 1.36 12.11 -11.70
C LEU A 160 2.63 11.27 -11.92
N PRO A 161 3.44 11.55 -12.97
CA PRO A 161 4.69 10.84 -13.23
C PRO A 161 5.63 10.83 -12.02
N LEU A 162 6.09 9.65 -11.61
CA LEU A 162 6.97 9.51 -10.46
C LEU A 162 8.43 9.46 -10.91
N GLN A 163 9.16 10.57 -10.75
CA GLN A 163 10.60 10.63 -11.04
C GLN A 163 11.43 10.77 -9.76
N SER A 164 12.24 9.75 -9.48
CA SER A 164 13.14 9.73 -8.33
C SER A 164 14.42 8.94 -8.60
N PRO A 165 15.61 9.47 -8.25
CA PRO A 165 16.86 8.70 -8.38
C PRO A 165 16.92 7.48 -7.45
N TYR A 166 15.98 7.34 -6.53
CA TYR A 166 15.85 6.18 -5.65
C TYR A 166 15.16 4.99 -6.35
N LEU A 167 14.46 5.21 -7.47
CA LEU A 167 13.87 4.13 -8.25
C LEU A 167 14.93 3.21 -8.86
N GLU A 168 16.17 3.69 -9.04
CA GLU A 168 17.31 2.87 -9.48
C GLU A 168 17.68 1.76 -8.50
N ASP A 169 17.26 1.88 -7.23
CA ASP A 169 17.50 0.86 -6.21
C ASP A 169 16.39 -0.22 -6.19
N PHE A 170 15.32 -0.03 -6.97
CA PHE A 170 14.18 -0.93 -7.02
C PHE A 170 14.39 -2.00 -8.10
N PRO A 171 13.86 -3.22 -7.92
CA PRO A 171 13.72 -4.16 -9.02
C PRO A 171 12.87 -3.56 -10.14
N ASP A 172 13.24 -3.78 -11.41
CA ASP A 172 12.52 -3.22 -12.57
C ASP A 172 11.01 -3.52 -12.52
N GLN A 173 10.61 -4.70 -12.06
CA GLN A 173 9.19 -5.10 -11.95
C GLN A 173 8.40 -4.37 -10.84
N ALA A 174 9.07 -3.57 -10.01
CA ALA A 174 8.46 -2.78 -8.93
C ALA A 174 8.29 -1.30 -9.31
N VAL A 175 8.73 -0.89 -10.50
CA VAL A 175 8.65 0.49 -10.99
C VAL A 175 7.64 0.56 -12.15
N PHE A 176 6.65 1.42 -12.02
CA PHE A 176 5.62 1.69 -13.02
C PHE A 176 5.72 3.17 -13.46
N ASP A 177 4.92 3.58 -14.44
CA ASP A 177 5.03 4.92 -15.04
C ASP A 177 4.80 6.05 -14.02
N ASN A 178 3.76 5.94 -13.19
CA ASN A 178 3.35 6.99 -12.25
C ASN A 178 3.41 6.55 -10.76
N TRP A 179 3.87 5.33 -10.49
CA TRP A 179 3.97 4.81 -9.12
C TRP A 179 5.04 3.72 -9.01
N ALA A 180 5.44 3.42 -7.77
CA ALA A 180 6.39 2.35 -7.49
C ALA A 180 5.95 1.52 -6.27
N ALA A 181 6.14 0.20 -6.34
CA ALA A 181 5.91 -0.72 -5.24
C ALA A 181 6.99 -0.57 -4.16
N GLY A 182 6.68 0.22 -3.13
CA GLY A 182 7.59 0.54 -2.01
C GLY A 182 7.63 -0.50 -0.90
N SER A 183 6.60 -1.35 -0.81
CA SER A 183 6.55 -2.46 0.14
C SER A 183 5.80 -3.63 -0.46
N SER A 184 5.81 -4.76 0.23
CA SER A 184 4.98 -5.89 -0.15
C SER A 184 4.50 -6.63 1.08
N ASN A 185 3.26 -7.07 1.02
CA ASN A 185 2.75 -8.09 1.92
C ASN A 185 3.00 -9.45 1.29
N VAL A 186 3.46 -10.38 2.11
CA VAL A 186 3.81 -11.73 1.70
C VAL A 186 2.88 -12.67 2.46
N TYR A 187 2.03 -13.37 1.72
CA TYR A 187 1.05 -14.31 2.24
C TYR A 187 1.62 -15.70 2.30
N ILE A 188 1.56 -16.31 3.48
CA ILE A 188 2.12 -17.62 3.75
C ILE A 188 1.12 -18.52 4.50
N ALA A 189 1.26 -19.83 4.30
CA ALA A 189 0.68 -20.81 5.21
C ALA A 189 1.56 -20.95 6.45
N VAL A 190 0.95 -21.11 7.62
CA VAL A 190 1.67 -21.21 8.90
C VAL A 190 1.00 -22.29 9.73
N TRP A 191 1.78 -23.07 10.47
CA TRP A 191 1.29 -24.11 11.37
C TRP A 191 1.85 -23.97 12.77
N ASN A 192 1.11 -24.49 13.75
CA ASN A 192 1.52 -24.54 15.15
C ASN A 192 2.38 -25.78 15.39
N THR A 193 3.63 -25.58 15.83
CA THR A 193 4.63 -26.66 16.00
C THR A 193 4.45 -27.49 17.27
N ASP A 194 3.67 -27.00 18.24
CA ASP A 194 3.29 -27.79 19.41
C ASP A 194 2.14 -28.76 19.10
N ARG A 195 1.36 -28.46 18.06
CA ARG A 195 0.18 -29.24 17.65
C ARG A 195 0.45 -30.15 16.46
N LEU A 196 1.25 -29.68 15.48
CA LEU A 196 1.63 -30.45 14.30
C LEU A 196 3.12 -30.75 14.26
N SER A 197 3.42 -32.00 13.92
CA SER A 197 4.79 -32.41 13.65
C SER A 197 5.21 -31.99 12.22
N LEU A 198 6.51 -31.82 11.98
CA LEU A 198 7.05 -31.40 10.66
C LEU A 198 6.65 -32.31 9.49
N GLN A 199 6.36 -33.59 9.77
CA GLN A 199 5.96 -34.57 8.76
C GLN A 199 4.46 -34.45 8.40
N ASP A 200 3.65 -33.94 9.32
CA ASP A 200 2.20 -33.78 9.19
C ASP A 200 1.81 -32.36 8.76
N ALA A 201 2.75 -31.40 8.80
CA ALA A 201 2.56 -30.05 8.30
C ALA A 201 2.30 -30.03 6.77
N PRO A 202 1.41 -29.13 6.29
CA PRO A 202 1.09 -29.03 4.86
C PRO A 202 2.30 -28.58 4.05
N LYS A 203 2.42 -29.07 2.81
CA LYS A 203 3.57 -28.80 1.93
C LYS A 203 3.18 -28.05 0.66
N THR A 204 1.89 -28.06 0.34
CA THR A 204 1.30 -27.47 -0.86
C THR A 204 0.03 -26.70 -0.49
N TRP A 205 -0.42 -25.80 -1.36
CA TRP A 205 -1.71 -25.14 -1.14
C TRP A 205 -2.87 -26.13 -1.19
N GLU A 206 -2.75 -27.21 -1.96
CA GLU A 206 -3.70 -28.32 -1.92
C GLU A 206 -3.78 -28.96 -0.54
N ASP A 207 -2.64 -29.21 0.12
CA ASP A 207 -2.62 -29.76 1.49
C ASP A 207 -3.26 -28.80 2.50
N VAL A 208 -3.04 -27.49 2.35
CA VAL A 208 -3.67 -26.47 3.20
C VAL A 208 -5.18 -26.45 3.00
N LEU A 209 -5.64 -26.40 1.75
CA LEU A 209 -7.07 -26.33 1.42
C LEU A 209 -7.81 -27.63 1.71
N ALA A 210 -7.12 -28.77 1.72
CA ALA A 210 -7.67 -30.08 2.08
C ALA A 210 -7.38 -30.45 3.55
N PHE A 211 -6.95 -29.52 4.40
CA PHE A 211 -6.56 -29.82 5.76
C PHE A 211 -7.76 -30.25 6.61
N ASP A 212 -7.65 -31.42 7.25
CA ASP A 212 -8.73 -32.07 8.00
C ASP A 212 -8.82 -31.65 9.48
N GLY A 213 -7.82 -30.93 10.01
CA GLY A 213 -7.78 -30.46 11.41
C GLY A 213 -8.37 -29.06 11.61
N GLU A 214 -8.13 -28.46 12.77
CA GLU A 214 -8.57 -27.09 13.02
C GLU A 214 -7.74 -26.10 12.21
N TRP A 215 -8.35 -25.41 11.24
CA TRP A 215 -7.64 -24.37 10.48
C TRP A 215 -8.45 -23.10 10.25
N GLY A 216 -7.72 -22.00 10.17
CA GLY A 216 -8.26 -20.66 9.97
C GLY A 216 -7.95 -20.11 8.58
N ILE A 217 -8.91 -19.40 7.99
CA ILE A 217 -8.77 -18.68 6.72
C ILE A 217 -9.18 -17.23 6.88
N GLU A 218 -8.39 -16.32 6.32
CA GLU A 218 -8.70 -14.90 6.31
C GLU A 218 -9.72 -14.55 5.21
N ILE A 219 -10.86 -13.97 5.59
CA ILE A 219 -11.98 -13.76 4.64
C ILE A 219 -11.78 -12.59 3.68
N GLY A 220 -10.84 -11.68 3.97
CA GLY A 220 -10.61 -10.47 3.19
C GLY A 220 -9.58 -10.60 2.06
N ASP A 221 -8.86 -11.72 1.98
CA ASP A 221 -7.71 -11.89 1.09
C ASP A 221 -8.11 -12.37 -0.33
N TYR A 222 -8.96 -11.57 -1.00
CA TYR A 222 -9.44 -11.87 -2.36
C TYR A 222 -8.33 -11.91 -3.40
N ASP A 223 -7.28 -11.11 -3.22
CA ASP A 223 -6.13 -11.04 -4.10
C ASP A 223 -5.23 -12.28 -3.97
N TRP A 224 -5.01 -12.78 -2.75
CA TRP A 224 -4.36 -14.08 -2.53
C TRP A 224 -5.15 -15.21 -3.17
N PHE A 225 -6.47 -15.24 -2.96
CA PHE A 225 -7.36 -16.21 -3.61
C PHE A 225 -7.26 -16.13 -5.13
N ALA A 226 -7.39 -14.94 -5.71
CA ALA A 226 -7.37 -14.75 -7.15
C ALA A 226 -6.01 -15.12 -7.77
N THR A 227 -4.92 -14.81 -7.07
CA THR A 227 -3.56 -15.16 -7.49
C THR A 227 -3.37 -16.68 -7.50
N LEU A 228 -3.74 -17.37 -6.43
CA LEU A 228 -3.65 -18.84 -6.40
C LEU A 228 -4.56 -19.50 -7.44
N VAL A 229 -5.78 -19.00 -7.66
CA VAL A 229 -6.67 -19.54 -8.70
C VAL A 229 -6.03 -19.39 -10.09
N LYS A 230 -5.61 -18.18 -10.45
CA LYS A 230 -5.15 -17.88 -11.82
C LYS A 230 -3.74 -18.39 -12.08
N GLU A 231 -2.79 -18.00 -11.25
CA GLU A 231 -1.37 -18.24 -11.54
C GLU A 231 -0.97 -19.66 -11.15
N TYR A 232 -1.41 -20.13 -9.97
CA TYR A 232 -1.02 -21.45 -9.50
C TYR A 232 -1.90 -22.56 -10.07
N PHE A 233 -3.20 -22.57 -9.75
CA PHE A 233 -4.07 -23.68 -10.14
C PHE A 233 -4.34 -23.73 -11.64
N MET A 234 -4.60 -22.60 -12.30
CA MET A 234 -4.87 -22.57 -13.73
C MET A 234 -3.59 -22.58 -14.57
N ASP A 235 -2.70 -21.58 -14.42
CA ASP A 235 -1.55 -21.44 -15.32
C ASP A 235 -0.47 -22.50 -15.08
N GLU A 236 -0.12 -22.80 -13.82
CA GLU A 236 0.90 -23.80 -13.50
C GLU A 236 0.37 -25.24 -13.51
N LEU A 237 -0.78 -25.50 -12.88
CA LEU A 237 -1.33 -26.85 -12.73
C LEU A 237 -2.33 -27.24 -13.82
N GLY A 238 -2.80 -26.31 -14.65
CA GLY A 238 -3.64 -26.57 -15.81
C GLY A 238 -5.11 -26.87 -15.48
N LEU A 239 -5.59 -26.48 -14.30
CA LEU A 239 -7.00 -26.65 -13.91
C LEU A 239 -7.87 -25.65 -14.66
N SER A 240 -9.14 -25.99 -14.87
CA SER A 240 -10.15 -24.98 -15.20
C SER A 240 -10.39 -24.05 -14.01
N GLU A 241 -10.91 -22.85 -14.28
CA GLU A 241 -11.31 -21.91 -13.23
C GLU A 241 -12.32 -22.54 -12.25
N GLU A 242 -13.27 -23.34 -12.75
CA GLU A 242 -14.25 -24.05 -11.92
C GLU A 242 -13.56 -25.02 -10.94
N GLU A 243 -12.65 -25.87 -11.45
CA GLU A 243 -11.89 -26.80 -10.62
C GLU A 243 -11.00 -26.09 -9.59
N ALA A 244 -10.35 -24.99 -9.98
CA ALA A 244 -9.51 -24.20 -9.09
C ALA A 244 -10.31 -23.54 -7.96
N VAL A 245 -11.45 -22.93 -8.28
CA VAL A 245 -12.35 -22.31 -7.29
C VAL A 245 -12.99 -23.37 -6.39
N ASP A 246 -13.32 -24.54 -6.92
CA ASP A 246 -13.90 -25.63 -6.12
C ASP A 246 -12.95 -26.12 -5.02
N ARG A 247 -11.63 -26.08 -5.21
CA ARG A 247 -10.67 -26.37 -4.12
C ARG A 247 -10.87 -25.48 -2.89
N PHE A 248 -11.07 -24.18 -3.11
CA PHE A 248 -11.36 -23.24 -2.03
C PHE A 248 -12.75 -23.47 -1.43
N ARG A 249 -13.76 -23.75 -2.26
CA ARG A 249 -15.12 -24.04 -1.76
C ARG A 249 -15.16 -25.29 -0.90
N GLU A 250 -14.40 -26.32 -1.26
CA GLU A 250 -14.27 -27.55 -0.50
C GLU A 250 -13.55 -27.28 0.83
N GLY A 251 -12.40 -26.62 0.80
CA GLY A 251 -11.66 -26.28 2.02
C GLY A 251 -12.45 -25.40 2.98
N ALA A 252 -13.14 -24.38 2.47
CA ALA A 252 -13.94 -23.46 3.27
C ALA A 252 -15.10 -24.13 4.02
N GLN A 253 -15.49 -25.37 3.68
CA GLN A 253 -16.51 -26.11 4.43
C GLN A 253 -16.04 -26.50 5.84
N ASN A 254 -14.73 -26.68 6.02
CA ASN A 254 -14.12 -27.09 7.28
C ASN A 254 -13.23 -26.00 7.90
N ALA A 255 -12.97 -24.92 7.17
CA ALA A 255 -12.20 -23.77 7.66
C ALA A 255 -13.01 -22.90 8.62
N THR A 256 -12.33 -22.28 9.59
CA THR A 256 -12.90 -21.19 10.39
C THR A 256 -12.57 -19.84 9.75
N PRO A 257 -13.58 -19.05 9.31
CA PRO A 257 -13.36 -17.72 8.77
C PRO A 257 -12.94 -16.76 9.87
N ILE A 258 -11.82 -16.06 9.67
CA ILE A 258 -11.31 -15.00 10.55
C ILE A 258 -11.27 -13.69 9.75
N ASP A 259 -11.48 -12.59 10.46
CA ASP A 259 -11.36 -11.23 9.94
C ASP A 259 -10.21 -10.53 10.68
N GLY A 260 -9.07 -10.44 10.01
CA GLY A 260 -7.83 -9.82 10.46
C GLY A 260 -6.66 -10.79 10.63
N HIS A 261 -5.57 -10.53 9.88
CA HIS A 261 -4.30 -11.27 9.95
C HIS A 261 -3.68 -11.34 11.35
N THR A 262 -3.81 -10.29 12.16
CA THR A 262 -3.28 -10.27 13.52
C THR A 262 -4.02 -11.28 14.40
N LEU A 263 -5.35 -11.28 14.36
CA LEU A 263 -6.18 -12.21 15.12
C LEU A 263 -5.92 -13.66 14.70
N LEU A 264 -5.78 -13.89 13.39
CA LEU A 264 -5.47 -15.19 12.80
C LEU A 264 -4.16 -15.77 13.39
N VAL A 265 -3.09 -14.97 13.42
CA VAL A 265 -1.79 -15.40 13.98
C VAL A 265 -1.84 -15.57 15.51
N GLU A 266 -2.60 -14.73 16.22
CA GLU A 266 -2.79 -14.86 17.67
C GLU A 266 -3.53 -16.16 18.02
N MET A 267 -4.58 -16.51 17.29
CA MET A 267 -5.33 -17.76 17.45
C MET A 267 -4.47 -18.99 17.14
N LEU A 268 -3.68 -18.95 16.06
CA LEU A 268 -2.72 -20.01 15.76
C LEU A 268 -1.71 -20.19 16.90
N THR A 269 -1.13 -19.08 17.38
CA THR A 269 -0.13 -19.09 18.46
C THR A 269 -0.71 -19.63 19.77
N ALA A 270 -1.97 -19.29 20.06
CA ALA A 270 -2.69 -19.81 21.22
C ALA A 270 -3.08 -21.30 21.11
N GLY A 271 -2.91 -21.89 19.92
CA GLY A 271 -3.24 -23.29 19.66
C GLY A 271 -4.73 -23.55 19.41
N GLU A 272 -5.50 -22.51 19.05
CA GLU A 272 -6.89 -22.65 18.57
C GLU A 272 -6.94 -23.26 17.16
N PHE A 273 -5.89 -23.05 16.36
CA PHE A 273 -5.71 -23.66 15.05
C PHE A 273 -4.40 -24.46 14.98
N ASP A 274 -4.41 -25.51 14.17
CA ASP A 274 -3.24 -26.26 13.73
C ASP A 274 -2.54 -25.55 12.56
N VAL A 275 -3.32 -25.05 11.61
CA VAL A 275 -2.88 -24.40 10.38
C VAL A 275 -3.68 -23.11 10.17
N VAL A 276 -3.05 -22.07 9.65
CA VAL A 276 -3.75 -20.93 9.07
C VAL A 276 -3.21 -20.63 7.68
N SER A 277 -4.09 -20.19 6.80
CA SER A 277 -3.71 -19.73 5.46
C SER A 277 -3.49 -18.22 5.43
N SER A 278 -2.71 -17.74 4.47
CA SER A 278 -2.64 -16.31 4.14
C SER A 278 -2.21 -15.39 5.29
N ALA A 279 -1.39 -15.86 6.23
CA ALA A 279 -0.83 -14.97 7.26
C ALA A 279 0.23 -14.05 6.66
N TYR A 280 0.36 -12.83 7.17
CA TYR A 280 1.44 -11.94 6.75
C TYR A 280 2.79 -12.38 7.33
N HIS A 281 3.74 -12.69 6.46
CA HIS A 281 5.08 -13.15 6.84
C HIS A 281 5.79 -12.22 7.83
N HIS A 282 5.67 -10.89 7.69
CA HIS A 282 6.32 -9.96 8.61
C HIS A 282 5.81 -10.13 10.06
N ARG A 283 4.51 -10.38 10.24
CA ARG A 283 3.90 -10.60 11.57
C ARG A 283 4.31 -11.93 12.15
N VAL A 284 4.31 -12.99 11.32
CA VAL A 284 4.74 -14.34 11.71
C VAL A 284 6.21 -14.34 12.15
N ARG A 285 7.09 -13.66 11.40
CA ARG A 285 8.49 -13.51 11.75
C ARG A 285 8.66 -12.86 13.12
N THR A 286 7.94 -11.76 13.39
CA THR A 286 8.00 -11.07 14.69
C THR A 286 7.64 -12.01 15.84
N VAL A 287 6.52 -12.72 15.77
CA VAL A 287 6.10 -13.59 16.89
C VAL A 287 6.99 -14.83 17.04
N VAL A 288 7.60 -15.34 15.97
CA VAL A 288 8.61 -16.41 16.05
C VAL A 288 9.90 -15.91 16.68
N GLU A 289 10.34 -14.68 16.39
CA GLU A 289 11.45 -14.04 17.10
C GLU A 289 11.16 -13.86 18.61
N GLU A 290 9.89 -13.68 18.98
CA GLU A 290 9.41 -13.64 20.37
C GLU A 290 9.26 -15.03 21.01
N GLY A 291 9.41 -16.11 20.24
CA GLY A 291 9.40 -17.50 20.72
C GLY A 291 8.05 -18.22 20.60
N ALA A 292 7.12 -17.72 19.78
CA ALA A 292 5.86 -18.40 19.49
C ALA A 292 6.10 -19.80 18.88
N PRO A 293 5.33 -20.83 19.26
CA PRO A 293 5.47 -22.20 18.76
C PRO A 293 4.77 -22.36 17.39
N ILE A 294 5.17 -21.57 16.40
CA ILE A 294 4.65 -21.63 15.03
C ILE A 294 5.79 -21.68 14.02
N SER A 295 5.54 -22.21 12.83
CA SER A 295 6.50 -22.25 11.73
C SER A 295 5.79 -22.10 10.39
N TRP A 296 6.52 -21.55 9.42
CA TRP A 296 6.07 -21.39 8.04
C TRP A 296 7.07 -21.94 7.01
N ASP A 297 8.27 -22.34 7.44
CA ASP A 297 9.41 -22.61 6.56
C ASP A 297 10.14 -23.93 6.86
N ALA A 298 9.60 -24.77 7.74
CA ALA A 298 10.22 -26.03 8.14
C ALA A 298 9.44 -27.26 7.62
N PRO A 299 9.94 -28.03 6.63
CA PRO A 299 11.27 -27.96 6.02
C PRO A 299 11.41 -26.93 4.88
N ALA A 300 10.31 -26.40 4.37
CA ALA A 300 10.25 -25.35 3.35
C ALA A 300 8.90 -24.62 3.45
N PRO A 301 8.78 -23.38 2.94
CA PRO A 301 7.49 -22.73 2.80
C PRO A 301 6.59 -23.43 1.80
N VAL A 302 5.28 -23.29 2.00
CA VAL A 302 4.27 -23.65 0.99
C VAL A 302 4.38 -22.67 -0.17
N GLU A 303 4.56 -23.21 -1.38
CA GLU A 303 4.71 -22.45 -2.62
C GLU A 303 3.47 -22.58 -3.52
N PRO A 304 3.17 -21.56 -4.36
CA PRO A 304 3.88 -20.29 -4.43
C PRO A 304 3.55 -19.37 -3.25
N VAL A 305 4.56 -18.66 -2.76
CA VAL A 305 4.33 -17.55 -1.84
C VAL A 305 3.72 -16.37 -2.61
N VAL A 306 2.51 -15.94 -2.22
CA VAL A 306 1.86 -14.80 -2.88
C VAL A 306 2.39 -13.50 -2.32
N VAL A 307 2.91 -12.65 -3.20
CA VAL A 307 3.45 -11.34 -2.86
C VAL A 307 2.52 -10.28 -3.41
N ARG A 308 1.89 -9.53 -2.52
CA ARG A 308 1.09 -8.36 -2.87
C ARG A 308 1.94 -7.10 -2.73
N PRO A 309 2.33 -6.45 -3.84
CA PRO A 309 2.99 -5.15 -3.76
C PRO A 309 2.01 -4.12 -3.19
N SER A 310 2.54 -3.21 -2.38
CA SER A 310 1.88 -1.95 -2.04
C SER A 310 2.68 -0.81 -2.65
N GLY A 311 1.99 0.01 -3.43
CA GLY A 311 2.57 1.10 -4.18
C GLY A 311 2.43 2.44 -3.49
N ILE A 312 3.30 3.37 -3.89
CA ILE A 312 3.21 4.79 -3.58
C ILE A 312 3.20 5.58 -4.89
N GLY A 313 2.32 6.58 -4.97
CA GLY A 313 2.21 7.48 -6.11
C GLY A 313 1.89 8.91 -5.68
N ILE A 314 2.21 9.86 -6.56
CA ILE A 314 1.87 11.27 -6.41
C ILE A 314 0.43 11.45 -6.90
N ALA A 315 -0.45 11.94 -6.04
CA ALA A 315 -1.83 12.18 -6.42
C ALA A 315 -1.92 13.33 -7.43
N ARG A 316 -2.72 13.16 -8.47
CA ARG A 316 -3.10 14.27 -9.37
C ARG A 316 -4.22 15.07 -8.69
N GLY A 317 -3.91 16.31 -8.32
CA GLY A 317 -4.89 17.29 -7.86
C GLY A 317 -5.31 18.22 -9.00
N PRO A 318 -6.55 18.72 -9.03
CA PRO A 318 -6.89 19.86 -9.89
C PRO A 318 -6.05 21.10 -9.50
N SER A 319 -5.76 21.97 -10.48
CA SER A 319 -5.09 23.27 -10.25
C SER A 319 -5.75 24.00 -9.08
N PRO A 320 -5.00 24.70 -8.19
CA PRO A 320 -5.60 25.59 -7.21
C PRO A 320 -6.19 26.80 -7.92
N GLY A 321 -7.36 26.61 -8.54
CA GLY A 321 -8.25 27.70 -8.86
C GLY A 321 -8.62 28.46 -7.59
N PRO A 322 -9.04 29.74 -7.70
CA PRO A 322 -9.43 30.51 -6.54
C PRO A 322 -10.49 29.72 -5.78
N ARG A 323 -10.17 29.34 -4.52
CA ARG A 323 -11.11 28.70 -3.59
C ARG A 323 -12.28 29.66 -3.42
N GLY A 324 -13.28 29.48 -4.26
CA GLY A 324 -14.44 30.34 -4.39
C GLY A 324 -15.34 30.15 -3.20
N THR A 325 -15.46 31.20 -2.41
CA THR A 325 -16.55 31.40 -1.47
C THR A 325 -17.87 31.46 -2.23
N THR A 326 -18.76 30.50 -1.99
CA THR A 326 -20.23 30.70 -2.02
C THR A 326 -20.85 29.93 -0.88
#